data_AF-A0A9J6G8J6-F1
#
_entry.id   AF-A0A9J6G8J6-F1
#
_cell.length_a   1.000
_cell.length_b   1.000
_cell.length_c   1.000
_cell.angle_alpha   90.00
_cell.angle_beta   90.00
_cell.angle_gamma   90.00
#
_symmetry.space_group_name_H-M   'P 1'
#
loop_
_entity.id
_entity.type
_entity.pdbx_description
1 polymer ?
#
loop_
_entity_poly.entity_id
_entity_poly.type
_entity_poly.pdbx_seq_one_letter_code
_entity_poly.pdbx_strand_id
1 'polypeptide(L)' 'MHQGRVVSQNGEKGPRHAIGFIDGSQIEIPTPSELAQSYFNRKKWSSIILQGICDDRKKFRNVFIGLGA' A
#
# COMPACT_ATOMS: atom_id res chain seq x y z
N MET A 1 -10.14 1.85 6.17
CA MET A 1 -10.18 0.41 5.90
C MET A 1 -11.45 0.11 5.13
N HIS A 2 -11.34 -0.18 3.84
CA HIS A 2 -12.44 -0.73 3.06
C HIS A 2 -11.84 -1.78 2.11
N GLN A 3 -12.09 -3.03 2.48
CA GLN A 3 -12.04 -4.24 1.66
C GLN A 3 -10.74 -4.47 0.88
N GLY A 4 -9.83 -5.22 1.50
CA GLY A 4 -8.87 -6.03 0.75
C GLY A 4 -9.66 -7.04 -0.08
N ARG A 5 -9.87 -6.74 -1.36
CA ARG A 5 -10.36 -7.72 -2.32
C ARG A 5 -9.25 -8.77 -2.44
N VAL A 6 -9.44 -9.93 -1.81
CA VAL A 6 -8.62 -11.11 -2.13
C VAL A 6 -8.93 -11.45 -3.59
N VAL A 7 -8.11 -10.96 -4.51
CA VAL A 7 -8.15 -11.38 -5.90
C VAL A 7 -7.44 -12.73 -5.97
N SER A 8 -8.25 -13.78 -5.78
CA SER A 8 -7.99 -15.18 -6.14
C SER A 8 -6.79 -15.85 -5.47
N GLN A 9 -7.08 -16.65 -4.44
CA GLN A 9 -6.19 -17.73 -3.97
C GLN A 9 -6.36 -19.00 -4.83
N ASN A 10 -6.32 -18.92 -6.16
CA ASN A 10 -6.32 -20.12 -7.01
C ASN A 10 -5.76 -19.79 -8.39
N GLY A 11 -4.48 -20.10 -8.65
CA GLY A 11 -3.91 -20.38 -9.98
C GLY A 11 -4.07 -19.36 -11.13
N GLU A 12 -4.80 -18.27 -10.97
CA GLU A 12 -5.12 -17.34 -12.03
C GLU A 12 -3.92 -16.42 -12.25
N LYS A 13 -3.40 -16.46 -13.47
CA LYS A 13 -2.47 -15.45 -13.95
C LYS A 13 -3.21 -14.11 -13.89
N GLY A 14 -2.53 -13.08 -13.37
CA GLY A 14 -3.05 -11.71 -13.36
C GLY A 14 -3.42 -11.23 -14.76
N PRO A 15 -3.86 -9.97 -14.93
CA PRO A 15 -4.29 -9.44 -16.22
C PRO A 15 -3.30 -9.82 -17.32
N ARG A 16 -3.80 -10.48 -18.37
CA ARG A 16 -2.95 -10.95 -19.46
C ARG A 16 -2.20 -9.74 -20.04
N HIS A 17 -0.89 -9.88 -20.24
CA HIS A 17 0.04 -8.83 -20.70
C HIS A 17 0.46 -7.77 -19.66
N ALA A 18 0.11 -7.91 -18.38
CA ALA A 18 0.70 -7.07 -17.34
C ALA A 18 2.18 -7.42 -17.13
N ILE A 19 3.05 -6.41 -17.17
CA ILE A 19 4.50 -6.55 -16.87
C ILE A 19 4.81 -6.37 -15.37
N GLY A 20 3.81 -6.00 -14.57
CA GLY A 20 3.94 -5.71 -13.16
C GLY A 20 2.69 -5.04 -12.58
N PHE A 21 2.72 -4.75 -11.28
CA PHE A 21 1.63 -4.12 -10.53
C PHE A 21 2.18 -2.99 -9.66
N ILE A 22 1.37 -1.95 -9.46
CA ILE A 22 1.62 -0.88 -8.49
C ILE A 22 0.37 -0.80 -7.61
N ASP A 23 0.55 -0.92 -6.30
CA ASP A 23 -0.53 -0.78 -5.33
C ASP A 23 -0.06 -0.02 -4.09
N GLY A 24 -0.99 0.58 -3.37
CA GLY A 24 -0.71 1.38 -2.19
C GLY A 24 -1.75 1.21 -1.09
N SER A 25 -1.31 1.28 0.15
CA SER A 25 -2.14 1.16 1.34
C SER A 25 -1.76 2.19 2.39
N GLN A 26 -2.77 2.75 3.07
CA GLN A 26 -2.52 3.52 4.29
C GLN A 26 -2.52 2.56 5.48
N ILE A 27 -1.41 2.53 6.20
CA ILE A 27 -1.23 1.73 7.41
C ILE A 27 -1.41 2.66 8.60
N GLU A 28 -2.33 2.32 9.49
CA GLU A 28 -2.55 3.06 10.73
C GLU A 28 -1.37 2.86 11.67
N ILE A 29 -0.94 3.96 12.29
CA ILE A 29 0.13 3.98 13.26
C ILE A 29 -0.32 4.76 14.50
N PRO A 30 0.26 4.47 15.68
CA PRO A 30 0.17 5.39 16.80
C PRO A 30 0.64 6.78 16.38
N THR A 31 -0.03 7.84 16.83
CA THR A 31 0.38 9.21 16.54
C THR A 31 1.81 9.45 17.04
N PRO A 32 2.76 9.76 16.15
CA PRO A 32 4.14 10.02 16.57
C PRO A 32 4.24 11.24 17.48
N SER A 33 5.18 11.23 18.42
CA SER A 33 5.44 12.37 19.31
C SER A 33 6.05 13.56 18.57
N GLU A 34 6.84 13.28 17.54
CA GLU A 34 7.46 14.27 16.67
C GLU A 34 6.74 14.32 15.32
N LEU A 35 6.55 15.53 14.79
CA LEU A 35 5.93 15.73 13.48
C LEU A 35 4.56 15.05 13.31
N ALA A 36 3.76 14.95 14.38
CA ALA A 36 2.45 14.27 14.39
C ALA A 36 1.54 14.69 13.21
N GLN A 37 1.56 15.98 12.87
CA GLN A 37 0.77 16.54 11.77
C GLN A 37 1.17 15.96 10.40
N SER A 38 2.43 15.54 10.23
CA SER A 38 2.92 14.91 9.00
C SER A 38 2.39 13.49 8.79
N TYR A 39 1.80 12.87 9.80
CA TYR A 39 1.21 11.54 9.69
C TYR A 39 -0.32 11.59 9.74
N PHE A 40 -0.89 12.74 10.09
CA PHE A 40 -2.34 12.90 10.23
C PHE A 40 -3.00 13.06 8.87
N ASN A 41 -3.79 12.06 8.48
CA ASN A 41 -4.40 12.03 7.15
C ASN A 41 -5.79 12.69 7.11
N ARG A 42 -6.33 12.89 5.90
CA ARG A 42 -7.70 13.43 5.70
C ARG A 42 -8.83 12.61 6.33
N LYS A 43 -8.58 11.36 6.74
CA LYS A 43 -9.56 10.50 7.42
C LYS A 43 -9.51 10.67 8.95
N LYS A 44 -8.72 11.63 9.44
CA LYS A 44 -8.59 12.02 10.85
C LYS A 44 -7.93 10.96 11.75
N TRP A 45 -6.97 10.21 11.21
CA TRP A 45 -6.10 9.30 11.97
C TRP A 45 -4.66 9.35 11.47
N SER A 46 -3.72 8.90 12.30
CA SER A 46 -2.30 8.89 11.99
C SER A 46 -1.93 7.66 11.16
N SER A 47 -1.24 7.87 10.04
CA SER A 47 -0.94 6.81 9.08
C SER A 47 0.36 7.04 8.33
N ILE A 48 0.96 5.95 7.86
CA ILE A 48 1.97 5.96 6.79
C ILE A 48 1.37 5.45 5.48
N ILE A 49 1.97 5.87 4.37
CA ILE A 49 1.64 5.35 3.04
C ILE A 49 2.67 4.27 2.70
N LEU A 50 2.21 3.05 2.42
CA LEU A 50 3.00 1.98 1.82
C LEU A 50 2.65 1.90 0.34
N GLN A 51 3.64 1.91 -0.55
CA GLN A 51 3.44 1.65 -1.98
C GLN A 51 4.40 0.55 -2.44
N GLY A 52 3.86 -0.50 -3.04
CA GLY A 52 4.62 -1.63 -3.56
C GLY A 52 4.58 -1.68 -5.08
N ILE A 53 5.73 -1.94 -5.71
CA ILE A 53 5.84 -2.27 -7.14
C ILE A 53 6.26 -3.72 -7.25
N CYS A 54 5.51 -4.51 -8.02
CA CYS A 54 5.81 -5.91 -8.30
C CYS A 54 6.04 -6.14 -9.79
N ASP A 55 6.92 -7.10 -10.12
CA ASP A 55 7.02 -7.63 -11.47
C ASP A 55 5.90 -8.64 -11.80
N ASP A 56 5.87 -9.10 -13.04
CA ASP A 56 4.96 -10.13 -13.56
C ASP A 56 5.12 -11.50 -12.86
N ARG A 57 6.24 -11.72 -12.15
CA ARG A 57 6.51 -12.87 -11.30
C ARG A 57 6.03 -12.68 -9.86
N LYS A 58 5.27 -11.62 -9.59
CA LYS A 58 4.72 -11.28 -8.27
C LYS A 58 5.82 -11.05 -7.23
N LYS A 59 6.99 -10.54 -7.63
CA LYS A 59 8.09 -10.18 -6.73
C LYS A 59 8.18 -8.66 -6.59
N PHE A 60 8.30 -8.19 -5.35
CA PHE A 60 8.55 -6.78 -5.09
C PHE A 60 9.85 -6.35 -5.73
N ARG A 61 9.77 -5.31 -6.56
CA ARG A 61 10.90 -4.62 -7.17
C ARG A 61 11.28 -3.38 -6.38
N ASN A 62 10.28 -2.74 -5.79
CA ASN A 62 10.46 -1.55 -4.97
C ASN A 62 9.34 -1.48 -3.93
N VAL A 63 9.68 -0.97 -2.75
CA VAL A 63 8.74 -0.63 -1.70
C VAL A 63 9.08 0.77 -1.22
N PHE A 64 8.10 1.66 -1.26
CA PHE A 64 8.20 3.00 -0.73
C PHE A 64 7.34 3.12 0.53
N ILE A 65 7.88 3.78 1.56
CA ILE A 65 7.20 4.11 2.80
C ILE A 65 7.30 5.63 2.99
N GLY A 66 6.15 6.28 3.12
CA GLY A 66 6.06 7.74 3.23
C GLY A 66 5.09 8.21 4.30
N LEU A 67 5.05 9.54 4.43
CA LEU A 67 4.21 10.27 5.38
C LEU A 67 2.73 10.25 4.98
N GLY A 68 1.85 10.46 5.96
CA GLY A 68 0.40 10.52 5.76
C GLY A 68 -0.01 11.85 5.11
N ALA A 69 -0.74 11.78 3.99
CA ALA A 69 -1.20 12.95 3.23
C ALA A 69 -2.51 13.58 3.73
#